data_AF-A0AAV1Q9P0-F1
#
_entry.id   AF-A0AAV1Q9P0-F1
#
_cell.length_a   1.000
_cell.length_b   1.000
_cell.length_c   1.000
_cell.angle_alpha   90.00
_cell.angle_beta   90.00
_cell.angle_gamma   90.00
#
_symmetry.space_group_name_H-M   'P 1'
#
loop_
_entity.id
_entity.type
_entity.pdbx_description
1 polymer ?
#
loop_
_entity_poly.entity_id
_entity_poly.type
_entity_poly.pdbx_seq_one_letter_code
_entity_poly.pdbx_strand_id
1 'polypeptide(L)'
;MEKLERKINSYRRRWLGVPRNFCSIGLYSTGSKLQMPVTSVVKEYKATKTSHAMMLRDSKHCRVRQAGIEVRTGRKWSANRALKEAEEHLHHADIVGAVAQSRFGLDCTARASWKKANSMERRSMLQKEVRKTEEESGNVKAVAMTKQGSWSDTGSSS
;
A
#
# COMPACT_ATOMS: atom_id res chain seq x y z
N MET A 1 -14.43 0.05 7.65
CA MET A 1 -14.00 0.03 6.23
C MET A 1 -14.02 -1.35 5.60
N GLU A 2 -13.38 -2.37 6.18
CA GLU A 2 -13.39 -3.74 5.60
C GLU A 2 -14.79 -4.33 5.34
N LYS A 3 -15.79 -4.04 6.18
CA LYS A 3 -17.18 -4.47 5.95
C LYS A 3 -17.80 -3.80 4.71
N LEU A 4 -17.51 -2.50 4.53
CA LEU A 4 -17.97 -1.74 3.37
C LEU A 4 -17.34 -2.26 2.09
N GLU A 5 -16.03 -2.49 2.10
CA GLU A 5 -15.31 -3.07 0.97
C GLU A 5 -15.84 -4.48 0.63
N ARG A 6 -16.15 -5.31 1.63
CA ARG A 6 -16.81 -6.62 1.40
C ARG A 6 -18.16 -6.48 0.68
N LYS A 7 -18.97 -5.50 1.07
CA LYS A 7 -20.27 -5.24 0.45
C LYS A 7 -20.09 -4.76 -1.00
N ILE A 8 -19.20 -3.81 -1.24
CA ILE A 8 -18.86 -3.33 -2.59
C ILE A 8 -18.35 -4.47 -3.46
N ASN A 9 -17.44 -5.30 -2.94
CA ASN A 9 -16.90 -6.45 -3.66
C ASN A 9 -17.97 -7.47 -4.03
N SER A 10 -19.00 -7.66 -3.19
CA SER A 10 -20.10 -8.57 -3.52
C SER A 10 -20.90 -8.10 -4.74
N TYR A 11 -21.25 -6.82 -4.79
CA TYR A 11 -21.93 -6.23 -5.95
C TYR A 11 -21.02 -6.21 -7.18
N ARG A 12 -19.73 -5.89 -6.99
CA ARG A 12 -18.75 -5.85 -8.07
C ARG A 12 -18.54 -7.21 -8.72
N ARG A 13 -18.42 -8.29 -7.93
CA ARG A 13 -18.31 -9.66 -8.46
C ARG A 13 -19.57 -10.06 -9.22
N ARG A 14 -20.75 -9.73 -8.69
CA ARG A 14 -22.03 -9.99 -9.38
C ARG A 14 -22.11 -9.24 -10.71
N TRP A 15 -21.65 -7.99 -10.75
CA TRP A 15 -21.62 -7.18 -11.97
C TRP A 15 -20.61 -7.69 -13.01
N LEU A 16 -19.45 -8.15 -12.56
CA LEU A 16 -18.40 -8.71 -13.43
C LEU A 16 -18.65 -10.18 -13.84
N GLY A 17 -19.69 -10.84 -13.34
CA GLY A 17 -19.93 -12.26 -13.56
C GLY A 17 -18.88 -13.20 -12.95
N VAL A 18 -18.11 -12.71 -11.98
CA VAL A 18 -16.98 -13.44 -11.39
C VAL A 18 -17.47 -14.30 -10.21
N PRO A 19 -16.95 -15.53 -10.03
CA PRO A 19 -17.33 -16.40 -8.92
C PRO A 19 -17.17 -15.73 -7.54
N ARG A 20 -18.05 -16.07 -6.60
CA ARG A 20 -18.02 -15.53 -5.23
C ARG A 20 -16.69 -15.80 -4.50
N ASN A 21 -16.02 -16.89 -4.87
CA ASN A 21 -14.74 -17.34 -4.31
C ASN A 21 -13.53 -16.59 -4.87
N PHE A 22 -13.72 -15.72 -5.87
CA PHE A 22 -12.62 -14.94 -6.43
C PHE A 22 -12.03 -13.98 -5.40
N CYS A 23 -10.71 -13.99 -5.26
CA CYS A 23 -10.05 -13.20 -4.24
C CYS A 23 -10.22 -11.70 -4.47
N SER A 24 -10.47 -10.93 -3.40
CA SER A 24 -10.50 -9.47 -3.46
C SER A 24 -9.17 -8.87 -3.89
N ILE A 25 -8.05 -9.56 -3.67
CA ILE A 25 -6.73 -9.09 -4.11
C ILE A 25 -6.62 -9.03 -5.63
N GLY A 26 -7.21 -10.01 -6.34
CA GLY A 26 -7.24 -10.05 -7.79
C GLY A 26 -8.13 -8.97 -8.41
N LEU A 27 -9.07 -8.41 -7.65
CA LEU A 27 -9.95 -7.31 -8.10
C LEU A 27 -9.24 -5.94 -8.09
N TYR A 28 -8.14 -5.81 -7.36
CA TYR A 28 -7.46 -4.53 -7.10
C TYR A 28 -5.94 -4.62 -7.32
N SER A 29 -5.47 -5.69 -7.94
CA SER A 29 -4.06 -5.84 -8.28
C SER A 29 -3.72 -4.91 -9.44
N THR A 30 -2.62 -4.18 -9.31
CA THR A 30 -2.05 -3.33 -10.35
C THR A 30 -1.28 -4.15 -11.39
N GLY A 31 -0.92 -5.40 -11.08
CA GLY A 31 -0.18 -6.30 -11.97
C GLY A 31 -1.02 -7.41 -12.62
N SER A 32 -2.34 -7.47 -12.37
CA SER A 32 -3.22 -8.47 -13.00
C SER A 32 -3.62 -8.05 -14.42
N LYS A 33 -3.87 -9.04 -15.29
CA LYS A 33 -4.40 -8.82 -16.66
C LYS A 33 -5.69 -7.96 -16.67
N LEU A 34 -6.48 -8.05 -15.60
CA LEU A 34 -7.64 -7.20 -15.37
C LEU A 34 -7.23 -6.03 -14.45
N GLN A 35 -6.81 -4.92 -15.04
CA GLN A 35 -6.64 -3.67 -14.30
C GLN A 35 -7.96 -2.91 -14.32
N MET A 36 -8.49 -2.59 -13.14
CA MET A 36 -9.71 -1.80 -13.03
C MET A 36 -9.38 -0.35 -12.69
N PRO A 37 -10.10 0.65 -13.25
CA PRO A 37 -9.89 2.07 -12.97
C PRO A 37 -10.37 2.50 -11.57
N VAL A 38 -10.57 1.55 -10.66
CA VAL A 38 -11.16 1.73 -9.34
C VAL A 38 -10.35 0.95 -8.33
N THR A 39 -9.76 1.66 -7.38
CA THR A 39 -8.90 1.17 -6.30
C THR A 39 -9.72 0.66 -5.12
N SER A 40 -9.08 -0.12 -4.24
CA SER A 40 -9.70 -0.60 -3.01
C SER A 40 -10.05 0.58 -2.09
N VAL A 41 -11.28 0.58 -1.57
CA VAL A 41 -11.74 1.59 -0.60
C VAL A 41 -10.86 1.61 0.65
N VAL A 42 -10.34 0.45 1.08
CA VAL A 42 -9.44 0.39 2.23
C VAL A 42 -8.08 1.01 1.90
N LYS A 43 -7.53 0.76 0.70
CA LYS A 43 -6.29 1.40 0.25
C LYS A 43 -6.44 2.93 0.24
N GLU A 44 -7.52 3.45 -0.35
CA GLU A 44 -7.75 4.91 -0.39
C GLU A 44 -8.03 5.50 0.99
N TYR A 45 -8.79 4.80 1.84
CA TYR A 45 -9.03 5.24 3.20
C TYR A 45 -7.71 5.39 3.98
N LYS A 46 -6.81 4.40 3.90
CA LYS A 46 -5.52 4.45 4.57
C LYS A 46 -4.66 5.58 4.04
N ALA A 47 -4.52 5.69 2.71
CA ALA A 47 -3.75 6.75 2.05
C ALA A 47 -4.26 8.16 2.42
N THR A 48 -5.58 8.33 2.48
CA THR A 48 -6.20 9.62 2.85
C THR A 48 -5.96 9.93 4.33
N LYS A 49 -6.08 8.93 5.22
CA LYS A 49 -5.87 9.11 6.66
C LYS A 49 -4.40 9.39 7.00
N THR A 50 -3.45 8.72 6.34
CA THR A 50 -2.02 9.04 6.50
C THR A 50 -1.69 10.42 5.95
N SER A 51 -2.22 10.79 4.78
CA SER A 51 -2.07 12.14 4.22
C SER A 51 -2.59 13.21 5.18
N HIS A 52 -3.79 13.01 5.76
CA HIS A 52 -4.35 13.93 6.73
C HIS A 52 -3.52 14.03 8.02
N ALA A 53 -3.04 12.90 8.55
CA ALA A 53 -2.16 12.90 9.73
C ALA A 53 -0.86 13.68 9.47
N MET A 54 -0.30 13.52 8.27
CA MET A 54 0.89 14.25 7.85
C MET A 54 0.61 15.75 7.71
N MET A 55 -0.53 16.15 7.15
CA MET A 55 -0.92 17.56 7.05
C MET A 55 -1.05 18.25 8.41
N LEU A 56 -1.57 17.54 9.42
CA LEU A 56 -1.68 18.08 10.77
C LEU A 56 -0.30 18.23 11.43
N ARG A 57 0.57 17.23 11.26
CA ARG A 57 1.94 17.25 11.81
C ARG A 57 2.82 18.34 11.18
N ASP A 58 2.76 18.47 9.86
CA ASP A 58 3.62 19.38 9.10
C ASP A 58 2.95 20.74 8.84
N SER A 59 1.87 21.05 9.57
CA SER A 59 1.14 22.31 9.44
C SER A 59 2.04 23.51 9.75
N LYS A 60 1.87 24.58 8.97
CA LYS A 60 2.58 25.86 9.18
C LYS A 60 2.19 26.54 10.49
N HIS A 61 0.98 26.26 11.00
CA HIS A 61 0.47 26.87 12.22
C HIS A 61 0.95 26.12 13.46
N CYS A 62 1.73 26.79 14.31
CA CYS A 62 2.29 26.20 15.54
C CYS A 62 1.22 25.60 16.46
N ARG A 63 0.06 26.26 16.58
CA ARG A 63 -1.08 25.80 17.40
C ARG A 63 -1.62 24.45 16.92
N VAL A 64 -1.72 24.25 15.61
CA VAL A 64 -2.22 23.00 15.01
C VAL A 64 -1.22 21.86 15.24
N ARG A 65 0.07 22.14 15.09
CA ARG A 65 1.14 21.17 15.32
C ARG A 65 1.25 20.76 16.80
N GLN A 66 1.08 21.71 17.71
CA GLN A 66 1.18 21.47 19.16
C GLN A 66 -0.09 20.88 19.78
N ALA A 67 -1.24 21.01 19.11
CA ALA A 67 -2.52 20.51 19.62
C ALA A 67 -2.57 18.98 19.79
N GLY A 68 -1.59 18.23 19.28
CA GLY A 68 -1.52 16.78 19.45
C GLY A 68 -2.72 16.04 18.86
N ILE A 69 -3.35 16.61 17.81
CA ILE A 69 -4.58 16.09 17.24
C ILE A 69 -4.30 14.73 16.61
N GLU A 70 -4.79 13.67 17.25
CA GLU A 70 -4.69 12.33 16.71
C GLU A 70 -5.77 12.10 15.65
N VAL A 71 -5.35 11.65 14.47
CA VAL A 71 -6.29 11.28 13.40
C VAL A 71 -7.10 10.08 13.85
N ARG A 72 -8.41 10.27 13.96
CA ARG A 72 -9.36 9.18 14.25
C ARG A 72 -9.25 8.08 13.20
N THR A 73 -8.56 7.00 13.57
CA THR A 73 -8.51 5.71 12.87
C THR A 73 -9.18 4.63 13.73
N GLY A 74 -9.53 3.50 13.13
CA GLY A 74 -10.16 2.41 13.88
C GLY A 74 -9.14 1.61 14.71
N ARG A 75 -9.62 0.74 15.62
CA ARG A 75 -8.77 -0.08 16.50
C ARG A 75 -7.74 -0.96 15.78
N LYS A 76 -8.02 -1.41 14.56
CA LYS A 76 -7.17 -2.34 13.80
C LYS A 76 -5.95 -1.71 13.14
N TRP A 77 -5.94 -0.39 12.95
CA TRP A 77 -4.91 0.28 12.17
C TRP A 77 -4.75 1.74 12.59
N SER A 78 -3.50 2.18 12.74
CA SER A 78 -3.14 3.56 13.12
C SER A 78 -2.39 4.24 11.99
N ALA A 79 -2.83 5.44 11.62
CA ALA A 79 -2.18 6.25 10.60
C ALA A 79 -0.79 6.72 11.04
N ASN A 80 -0.62 7.08 12.31
CA ASN A 80 0.66 7.52 12.86
C ASN A 80 1.71 6.40 12.83
N ARG A 81 1.28 5.17 13.15
CA ARG A 81 2.16 3.99 13.06
C ARG A 81 2.59 3.73 11.63
N ALA A 82 1.65 3.74 10.67
CA ALA A 82 1.97 3.53 9.27
C ALA A 82 2.90 4.62 8.70
N LEU A 83 2.74 5.88 9.13
CA LEU A 83 3.65 6.97 8.78
C LEU A 83 5.07 6.72 9.32
N LYS A 84 5.18 6.31 10.59
CA LYS A 84 6.47 6.01 11.21
C LYS A 84 7.18 4.85 10.51
N GLU A 85 6.46 3.76 10.24
CA GLU A 85 6.98 2.59 9.50
C GLU A 85 7.46 3.01 8.09
N ALA A 86 6.70 3.87 7.39
CA ALA A 86 7.09 4.40 6.09
C ALA A 86 8.34 5.30 6.16
N GLU A 87 8.48 6.14 7.20
CA GLU A 87 9.69 6.94 7.42
C GLU A 87 10.90 6.05 7.70
N GLU A 88 10.74 5.02 8.52
CA GLU A 88 11.80 4.04 8.80
C GLU A 88 12.22 3.29 7.53
N HIS A 89 11.27 2.89 6.68
CA HIS A 89 11.57 2.29 5.37
C HIS A 89 12.34 3.25 4.46
N LEU A 90 11.94 4.52 4.39
CA LEU A 90 12.63 5.53 3.58
C LEU A 90 14.04 5.87 4.13
N HIS A 91 14.21 5.80 5.45
CA HIS A 91 15.53 5.96 6.07
C HIS A 91 16.43 4.74 5.82
N HIS A 92 15.86 3.53 5.94
CA HIS A 92 16.58 2.29 5.63
C HIS A 92 16.99 2.24 4.16
N ALA A 93 16.09 2.65 3.27
CA ALA A 93 16.33 2.88 1.86
C ALA A 93 17.55 3.78 1.57
N ASP A 94 17.67 4.90 2.29
CA ASP A 94 18.83 5.80 2.17
C ASP A 94 20.14 5.16 2.68
N ILE A 95 20.08 4.29 3.69
CA ILE A 95 21.25 3.56 4.21
C ILE A 95 21.74 2.52 3.20
N VAL A 96 20.81 1.74 2.64
CA VAL A 96 21.12 0.68 1.66
C VAL A 96 21.66 1.28 0.36
N GLY A 97 21.24 2.50 0.01
CA GLY A 97 21.70 3.18 -1.20
C GLY A 97 21.10 2.58 -2.48
N ALA A 98 21.80 2.73 -3.60
CA ALA A 98 21.39 2.15 -4.88
C ALA A 98 21.69 0.64 -4.88
N VAL A 99 20.67 -0.17 -5.08
CA VAL A 99 20.80 -1.63 -5.21
C VAL A 99 20.76 -1.97 -6.71
N ALA A 100 21.66 -2.86 -7.16
CA ALA A 100 21.60 -3.39 -8.51
C ALA A 100 20.23 -4.04 -8.76
N GLN A 101 19.52 -3.58 -9.79
CA GLN A 101 18.23 -4.14 -10.18
C GLN A 101 18.43 -5.01 -11.43
N SER A 102 18.26 -6.32 -11.32
CA SER A 102 18.43 -7.25 -12.44
C SER A 102 19.82 -7.13 -13.09
N ARG A 103 19.92 -7.14 -14.43
CA ARG A 103 21.17 -6.94 -15.18
C ARG A 103 21.54 -5.47 -15.39
N PHE A 104 20.78 -4.54 -14.82
CA PHE A 104 21.16 -3.15 -14.83
C PHE A 104 22.30 -2.94 -13.83
N GLY A 105 23.37 -2.29 -14.27
CA GLY A 105 24.50 -1.95 -13.43
C GLY A 105 24.13 -1.06 -12.24
N LEU A 106 25.13 -0.80 -11.40
CA LEU A 106 25.05 0.26 -10.40
C LEU A 106 24.86 1.60 -11.16
N ASP A 107 24.06 2.51 -10.61
CA ASP A 107 23.63 3.81 -11.20
C ASP A 107 22.53 3.82 -12.27
N CYS A 108 21.97 2.69 -12.71
CA CYS A 108 20.87 2.73 -13.69
C CYS A 108 19.54 3.23 -13.12
N THR A 109 19.42 3.33 -11.80
CA THR A 109 18.17 3.68 -11.12
C THR A 109 18.36 4.95 -10.31
N ALA A 110 17.83 6.06 -10.83
CA ALA A 110 17.78 7.30 -10.09
C ALA A 110 16.86 7.14 -8.88
N ARG A 111 17.44 7.18 -7.67
CA ARG A 111 16.71 7.11 -6.40
C ARG A 111 16.65 8.49 -5.76
N ALA A 112 15.45 8.94 -5.43
CA ALA A 112 15.27 10.13 -4.63
C ALA A 112 15.59 9.82 -3.16
N SER A 113 16.51 10.57 -2.56
CA SER A 113 16.94 10.37 -1.17
C SER A 113 16.03 11.10 -0.20
N TRP A 114 15.62 10.42 0.87
CA TRP A 114 14.78 10.98 1.93
C TRP A 114 15.47 12.15 2.65
N LYS A 115 16.77 12.00 2.95
CA LYS A 115 17.58 13.03 3.61
C LYS A 115 17.65 14.33 2.80
N LYS A 116 17.80 14.22 1.48
CA LYS A 116 17.94 15.37 0.55
C LYS A 116 16.59 15.96 0.11
N ALA A 117 15.48 15.27 0.36
CA ALA A 117 14.16 15.68 -0.11
C ALA A 117 13.61 16.92 0.62
N ASN A 118 12.96 17.82 -0.13
CA ASN A 118 12.19 18.94 0.41
C ASN A 118 10.90 18.47 1.10
N SER A 119 10.25 19.30 1.93
CA SER A 119 8.99 18.98 2.64
C SER A 119 7.87 18.47 1.70
N MET A 120 7.72 19.06 0.51
CA MET A 120 6.73 18.59 -0.47
C MET A 120 7.08 17.22 -1.04
N GLU A 121 8.35 17.01 -1.36
CA GLU A 121 8.86 15.74 -1.88
C GLU A 121 8.74 14.64 -0.82
N ARG A 122 9.08 14.95 0.44
CA ARG A 122 8.90 14.05 1.58
C ARG A 122 7.45 13.60 1.74
N ARG A 123 6.49 14.52 1.59
CA ARG A 123 5.05 14.18 1.58
C ARG A 123 4.71 13.20 0.45
N SER A 124 5.21 13.46 -0.75
CA SER A 124 4.99 12.57 -1.90
C SER A 124 5.62 11.19 -1.70
N MET A 125 6.86 11.14 -1.21
CA MET A 125 7.59 9.89 -0.94
C MET A 125 6.88 9.05 0.12
N LEU A 126 6.44 9.65 1.23
CA LEU A 126 5.71 8.91 2.26
C LEU A 126 4.37 8.40 1.78
N GLN A 127 3.60 9.19 1.04
CA GLN A 127 2.33 8.72 0.48
C GLN A 127 2.54 7.56 -0.50
N LYS A 128 3.59 7.62 -1.33
CA LYS A 128 3.98 6.53 -2.23
C LYS A 128 4.39 5.28 -1.44
N GLU A 129 5.21 5.42 -0.39
CA GLU A 129 5.67 4.29 0.41
C GLU A 129 4.53 3.63 1.19
N VAL A 130 3.58 4.42 1.73
CA VAL A 130 2.36 3.87 2.37
C VAL A 130 1.50 3.11 1.35
N ARG A 131 1.39 3.59 0.11
CA ARG A 131 0.68 2.84 -0.94
C ARG A 131 1.41 1.56 -1.33
N LYS A 132 2.73 1.63 -1.45
CA LYS A 132 3.61 0.51 -1.79
C LYS A 132 3.56 -0.60 -0.73
N THR A 133 3.67 -0.26 0.55
CA THR A 133 3.55 -1.24 1.66
C THR A 133 2.20 -1.96 1.68
N GLU A 134 1.10 -1.25 1.36
CA GLU A 134 -0.22 -1.87 1.21
C GLU A 134 -0.28 -2.81 -0.01
N GLU A 135 0.37 -2.46 -1.13
CA GLU A 135 0.50 -3.33 -2.30
C GLU A 135 1.36 -4.56 -2.00
N GLU A 136 2.50 -4.41 -1.32
CA GLU A 136 3.36 -5.51 -0.86
C GLU A 136 2.59 -6.47 0.06
N SER A 137 1.82 -5.95 1.02
CA SER A 137 0.96 -6.76 1.89
C SER A 137 -0.09 -7.55 1.08
N GLY A 138 -0.54 -6.97 -0.03
CA GLY A 138 -1.43 -7.61 -0.98
C GLY A 138 -0.74 -8.73 -1.77
N ASN A 139 0.46 -8.45 -2.27
CA ASN A 139 1.28 -9.41 -3.00
C ASN A 139 1.65 -10.62 -2.15
N VAL A 140 2.02 -10.42 -0.88
CA VAL A 140 2.29 -11.51 0.06
C VAL A 140 1.07 -12.42 0.20
N LYS A 141 -0.13 -11.85 0.32
CA LYS A 141 -1.39 -12.63 0.37
C LYS A 141 -1.66 -13.37 -0.93
N ALA A 142 -1.43 -12.73 -2.08
CA ALA A 142 -1.60 -13.36 -3.39
C ALA A 142 -0.67 -14.58 -3.54
N VAL A 143 0.62 -14.43 -3.20
CA VAL A 143 1.61 -15.51 -3.22
C VAL A 143 1.21 -16.65 -2.28
N ALA A 144 0.71 -16.34 -1.08
CA ALA A 144 0.23 -17.34 -0.14
C ALA A 144 -0.94 -18.17 -0.71
N MET A 145 -1.88 -17.54 -1.42
CA MET A 145 -2.99 -18.25 -2.07
C MET A 145 -2.53 -19.14 -3.22
N THR A 146 -1.53 -18.70 -4.00
CA THR A 146 -0.93 -19.55 -5.05
C THR A 146 -0.32 -20.82 -4.45
N LYS A 147 0.42 -20.70 -3.33
CA LYS A 147 0.96 -21.85 -2.62
C LYS A 147 -0.14 -22.80 -2.12
N GLN A 148 -1.25 -22.24 -1.63
CA GLN A 148 -2.39 -23.03 -1.16
C GLN A 148 -3.09 -23.82 -2.29
N GLY A 149 -3.17 -23.26 -3.50
CA GLY A 149 -3.75 -23.95 -4.67
C GLY A 149 -2.82 -24.99 -5.32
N SER A 150 -1.52 -24.92 -5.07
CA SER A 150 -0.51 -25.82 -5.65
C SER A 150 -0.64 -27.28 -5.19
N TRP A 151 -1.28 -27.55 -4.04
CA TRP A 151 -1.45 -28.91 -3.52
C TRP A 151 -2.63 -29.65 -4.16
N SER A 152 -3.53 -28.91 -4.83
CA SER A 152 -4.66 -29.46 -5.59
C SER A 152 -4.32 -29.84 -7.04
N ASP A 153 -3.10 -29.52 -7.50
CA ASP A 153 -2.67 -29.68 -8.90
C ASP A 153 -1.81 -30.95 -9.14
N THR A 154 -1.68 -31.83 -8.14
CA THR A 154 -0.81 -33.03 -8.18
C THR A 154 -1.50 -34.29 -8.69
N GLY A 155 -2.67 -34.19 -9.33
CA GLY A 155 -3.53 -35.34 -9.69
C GLY A 155 -3.85 -35.50 -11.18
N SER A 156 -3.05 -34.98 -12.11
CA SER A 156 -3.30 -35.15 -13.56
C SER A 156 -2.01 -35.39 -14.33
N SER A 157 -1.36 -36.51 -14.04
CA SER A 157 -0.37 -37.14 -14.91
C SER A 157 -0.31 -38.63 -14.57
N SER A 158 -1.13 -39.41 -15.25
CA SER A 158 -1.01 -40.87 -15.44
C SER A 158 -1.67 -41.23 -16.75
#